data_AF-A0A7S3CQF1-F1
#
_entry.id   AF-A0A7S3CQF1-F1
#
_cell.length_a   1.000
_cell.length_b   1.000
_cell.length_c   1.000
_cell.angle_alpha   90.00
_cell.angle_beta   90.00
_cell.angle_gamma   90.00
#
_symmetry.space_group_name_H-M   'P 1'
#
loop_
_entity.id
_entity.type
_entity.pdbx_description
1 polymer ?
#
loop_
_entity_poly.entity_id
_entity_poly.type
_entity_poly.pdbx_seq_one_letter_code
_entity_poly.pdbx_strand_id
1 'polypeptide(L)'
;MLNNPKNFLNDLINYKKDEISPALVEKVKPMLETEHLTEAKVKNASGALVPVRIWVVAMIKYHETLQIVNPKRAIAAEMTAKLDIVMGKLNEKRAKVKDIDDELGKLTAEQNQ
;
A
#
# COMPACT_ATOMS: atom_id res chain seq x y z
N MET A 1 -23.37 -5.99 -22.12
CA MET A 1 -22.77 -5.81 -20.77
C MET A 1 -23.81 -5.56 -19.68
N LEU A 2 -24.91 -4.82 -19.92
CA LEU A 2 -25.96 -4.59 -18.91
C LEU A 2 -27.01 -5.72 -18.77
N ASN A 3 -27.01 -6.73 -19.65
CA ASN A 3 -28.01 -7.81 -19.62
C ASN A 3 -27.81 -8.80 -18.45
N ASN A 4 -26.65 -8.80 -17.77
CA ASN A 4 -26.35 -9.70 -16.66
C ASN A 4 -25.73 -8.93 -15.46
N PRO A 5 -26.55 -8.49 -14.49
CA PRO A 5 -26.10 -7.72 -13.33
C PRO A 5 -25.03 -8.42 -12.48
N LYS A 6 -25.10 -9.76 -12.36
CA LYS A 6 -24.14 -10.56 -11.59
C LYS A 6 -22.74 -10.55 -12.20
N ASN A 7 -22.65 -10.63 -13.53
CA ASN A 7 -21.36 -10.61 -14.22
C ASN A 7 -20.73 -9.21 -14.13
N PHE A 8 -21.55 -8.16 -14.28
CA PHE A 8 -21.09 -6.78 -14.10
C PHE A 8 -20.51 -6.52 -12.70
N LEU A 9 -21.17 -7.02 -11.64
CA LEU A 9 -20.64 -6.94 -10.27
C LEU A 9 -19.32 -7.70 -10.10
N ASN A 10 -19.21 -8.90 -10.67
CA ASN A 10 -17.96 -9.67 -10.66
C ASN A 10 -16.83 -8.94 -11.40
N ASP A 11 -17.12 -8.29 -12.52
CA ASP A 11 -16.13 -7.52 -13.27
C ASP A 11 -15.66 -6.29 -12.46
N LEU A 12 -16.55 -5.62 -11.73
CA LEU A 12 -16.20 -4.51 -10.83
C LEU A 12 -15.32 -4.95 -9.66
N ILE A 13 -15.56 -6.15 -9.11
CA ILE A 13 -14.79 -6.71 -7.99
C ILE A 13 -13.42 -7.16 -8.45
N ASN A 14 -13.35 -7.83 -9.60
CA ASN A 14 -12.10 -8.34 -10.18
C ASN A 14 -11.33 -7.29 -10.99
N TYR A 15 -11.83 -6.05 -11.02
CA TYR A 15 -11.19 -4.97 -11.76
C TYR A 15 -9.79 -4.70 -11.20
N LYS A 16 -8.81 -4.64 -12.10
CA LYS A 16 -7.41 -4.38 -11.78
C LYS A 16 -7.20 -2.91 -11.41
N LYS A 17 -7.52 -2.57 -10.16
CA LYS A 17 -7.41 -1.23 -9.58
C LYS A 17 -5.99 -0.63 -9.60
N ASP A 18 -4.96 -1.47 -9.64
CA ASP A 18 -3.55 -1.05 -9.64
C ASP A 18 -3.04 -0.69 -11.05
N GLU A 19 -3.71 -1.12 -12.12
CA GLU A 19 -3.33 -0.88 -13.53
C GLU A 19 -4.12 0.26 -14.19
N ILE A 20 -4.79 1.11 -13.40
CA ILE A 20 -5.56 2.24 -13.94
C ILE A 20 -4.60 3.27 -14.54
N SER A 21 -4.76 3.58 -15.83
CA SER A 21 -3.95 4.60 -16.50
C SER A 21 -4.29 6.02 -16.00
N PRO A 22 -3.29 6.88 -15.74
CA PRO A 22 -3.52 8.28 -15.35
C PRO A 22 -4.37 9.06 -16.36
N ALA A 23 -4.17 8.78 -17.65
CA ALA A 23 -4.94 9.41 -18.74
C ALA A 23 -6.43 9.04 -18.71
N LEU A 24 -6.77 7.87 -18.17
CA LEU A 24 -8.17 7.48 -17.98
C LEU A 24 -8.79 8.26 -16.82
N VAL A 25 -8.07 8.39 -15.70
CA VAL A 25 -8.52 9.14 -14.52
C VAL A 25 -8.76 10.61 -14.87
N GLU A 26 -7.84 11.22 -15.60
CA GLU A 26 -7.93 12.62 -16.02
C GLU A 26 -9.13 12.89 -16.94
N LYS A 27 -9.52 11.92 -17.78
CA LYS A 27 -10.72 12.02 -18.62
C LYS A 27 -12.01 11.81 -17.83
N VAL A 28 -12.02 10.88 -16.89
CA VAL A 28 -13.24 10.49 -16.16
C VAL A 28 -13.57 11.47 -15.03
N LYS A 29 -12.57 12.07 -14.38
CA LYS A 29 -12.74 13.05 -13.30
C LYS A 29 -13.66 14.23 -13.67
N PRO A 30 -13.47 14.96 -14.78
CA PRO A 30 -14.37 16.05 -15.17
C PRO A 30 -15.77 15.57 -15.55
N MET A 31 -15.91 14.33 -16.05
CA MET A 31 -17.24 13.75 -16.34
C MET A 31 -18.04 13.57 -15.05
N LEU A 32 -17.42 13.13 -13.95
CA LEU A 32 -18.08 12.99 -12.65
C LEU A 32 -18.43 14.32 -11.98
N GLU A 33 -17.67 15.37 -12.27
CA GLU A 33 -17.88 16.73 -11.77
C GLU A 33 -18.93 17.51 -12.59
N THR A 34 -19.29 16.99 -13.78
CA THR A 34 -20.34 17.57 -14.61
C THR A 34 -21.69 17.52 -13.88
N GLU A 35 -22.45 18.62 -13.98
CA GLU A 35 -23.69 18.83 -13.22
C GLU A 35 -24.75 17.74 -13.45
N HIS A 36 -24.66 16.98 -14.55
CA HIS A 36 -25.52 15.85 -14.90
C HIS A 36 -25.24 14.57 -14.10
N LEU A 37 -24.05 14.40 -13.55
CA LEU A 37 -23.59 13.20 -12.83
C LEU A 37 -23.47 13.42 -11.30
N THR A 38 -24.13 14.48 -10.82
CA THR A 38 -24.32 14.75 -9.40
C THR A 38 -25.15 13.65 -8.74
N GLU A 39 -24.86 13.36 -7.48
CA GLU A 39 -25.50 12.27 -6.74
C GLU A 39 -27.03 12.40 -6.71
N ALA A 40 -27.54 13.63 -6.59
CA ALA A 40 -28.96 13.93 -6.65
C ALA A 40 -29.59 13.59 -8.01
N LYS A 41 -28.94 13.94 -9.13
CA LYS A 41 -29.45 13.62 -10.46
C LYS A 41 -29.34 12.13 -10.79
N VAL A 42 -28.25 11.47 -10.39
CA VAL A 42 -28.09 10.02 -10.55
C VAL A 42 -29.13 9.25 -9.74
N LYS A 43 -29.40 9.67 -8.50
CA LYS A 43 -30.44 9.09 -7.65
C LYS A 43 -31.84 9.28 -8.25
N ASN A 44 -32.13 10.46 -8.81
CA ASN A 44 -33.39 10.73 -9.51
C ASN A 44 -33.56 9.91 -10.79
N ALA A 45 -32.46 9.62 -11.51
CA ALA A 45 -32.51 8.80 -12.71
C ALA A 45 -32.65 7.30 -12.40
N SER A 46 -31.84 6.78 -11.47
CA SER A 46 -31.93 5.39 -10.99
C SER A 46 -31.11 5.17 -9.73
N GLY A 47 -31.76 4.71 -8.66
CA GLY A 47 -31.09 4.33 -7.41
C GLY A 47 -30.01 3.25 -7.59
N ALA A 48 -30.13 2.41 -8.62
CA ALA A 48 -29.15 1.36 -8.92
C ALA A 48 -27.84 1.90 -9.53
N LEU A 49 -27.80 3.14 -10.00
CA LEU A 49 -26.60 3.78 -10.54
C LEU A 49 -25.76 4.48 -9.47
N VAL A 50 -26.33 4.73 -8.28
CA VAL A 50 -25.63 5.35 -7.15
C VAL A 50 -24.42 4.51 -6.68
N PRO A 51 -24.53 3.18 -6.48
CA PRO A 51 -23.39 2.34 -6.12
C PRO A 51 -22.27 2.38 -7.16
N VAL A 52 -22.62 2.45 -8.45
CA VAL A 52 -21.64 2.54 -9.54
C VAL A 52 -20.87 3.84 -9.47
N ARG A 53 -21.55 4.99 -9.25
CA ARG A 53 -20.90 6.29 -9.05
C ARG A 53 -19.91 6.25 -7.88
N ILE A 54 -20.32 5.69 -6.75
CA ILE A 54 -19.47 5.55 -5.55
C ILE A 54 -18.23 4.72 -5.88
N TRP A 55 -18.40 3.62 -6.60
CA TRP A 55 -17.29 2.77 -7.03
C TRP A 55 -16.29 3.53 -7.91
N VAL A 56 -16.75 4.30 -8.91
CA VAL A 56 -15.85 5.06 -9.79
C VAL A 56 -15.08 6.12 -8.99
N VAL A 57 -15.74 6.85 -8.08
CA VAL A 57 -15.08 7.84 -7.21
C VAL A 57 -14.03 7.16 -6.31
N ALA A 58 -14.35 5.98 -5.77
CA ALA A 58 -13.41 5.21 -4.96
C ALA A 58 -12.18 4.76 -5.77
N MET A 59 -12.36 4.34 -7.02
CA MET A 59 -11.25 3.95 -7.91
C MET A 59 -10.32 5.13 -8.25
N ILE A 60 -10.87 6.33 -8.49
CA ILE A 60 -10.06 7.54 -8.71
C ILE A 60 -9.24 7.88 -7.48
N LYS A 61 -9.85 7.90 -6.29
CA LYS A 61 -9.14 8.16 -5.02
C LYS A 61 -8.07 7.11 -4.73
N TYR A 62 -8.36 5.84 -5.05
CA TYR A 62 -7.39 4.75 -4.91
C TYR A 62 -6.16 5.00 -5.79
N HIS A 63 -6.34 5.40 -7.04
CA HIS A 63 -5.24 5.73 -7.94
C HIS A 63 -4.37 6.90 -7.42
N GLU A 64 -5.01 7.99 -6.98
CA GLU A 64 -4.31 9.14 -6.37
C GLU A 64 -3.52 8.72 -5.12
N THR A 65 -4.10 7.85 -4.28
CA THR A 65 -3.43 7.32 -3.08
C THR A 65 -2.27 6.40 -3.45
N LEU A 66 -2.40 5.57 -4.48
CA LEU A 66 -1.38 4.65 -4.94
C LEU A 66 -0.13 5.38 -5.43
N GLN A 67 -0.29 6.52 -6.10
CA GLN A 67 0.82 7.39 -6.49
C GLN A 67 1.61 7.93 -5.28
N ILE A 68 0.94 8.15 -4.14
CA ILE A 68 1.58 8.63 -2.90
C ILE A 68 2.19 7.47 -2.11
N VAL A 69 1.53 6.30 -2.10
CA VAL A 69 1.92 5.14 -1.29
C VAL A 69 3.10 4.38 -1.92
N ASN A 70 3.15 4.25 -3.24
CA ASN A 70 4.24 3.57 -3.94
C ASN A 70 5.64 4.12 -3.62
N PRO A 71 5.91 5.44 -3.70
CA PRO A 71 7.22 5.96 -3.35
C PRO A 71 7.52 5.77 -1.86
N LYS A 72 6.52 5.91 -0.98
CA LYS A 72 6.70 5.67 0.46
C LYS A 72 7.05 4.22 0.77
N ARG A 73 6.42 3.26 0.09
CA ARG A 73 6.76 1.82 0.22
C ARG A 73 8.16 1.51 -0.28
N ALA A 74 8.58 2.11 -1.40
CA ALA A 74 9.93 1.94 -1.93
C ALA A 74 10.99 2.48 -0.95
N ILE A 75 10.78 3.69 -0.42
CA ILE A 75 11.68 4.29 0.58
C ILE A 75 11.70 3.46 1.86
N ALA A 76 10.54 3.00 2.33
CA ALA A 76 10.46 2.15 3.52
C ALA A 76 11.25 0.85 3.33
N ALA A 77 11.10 0.19 2.17
CA ALA A 77 11.85 -1.03 1.85
C ALA A 77 13.36 -0.80 1.81
N GLU A 78 13.80 0.32 1.23
CA GLU A 78 15.23 0.71 1.20
C GLU A 78 15.77 0.94 2.62
N MET A 79 15.03 1.66 3.45
CA MET A 79 15.45 1.95 4.83
C MET A 79 15.45 0.70 5.71
N THR A 80 14.48 -0.19 5.55
CA THR A 80 14.47 -1.51 6.22
C THR A 80 15.69 -2.32 5.81
N ALA A 81 16.02 -2.39 4.52
CA ALA A 81 17.21 -3.10 4.06
C ALA A 81 18.51 -2.51 4.66
N LYS A 82 18.62 -1.19 4.73
CA LYS A 82 19.76 -0.53 5.41
C LYS A 82 19.80 -0.85 6.90
N LEU A 83 18.65 -0.84 7.57
CA LEU A 83 18.53 -1.15 8.99
C LEU A 83 18.97 -2.58 9.28
N ASP A 84 18.53 -3.55 8.48
CA ASP A 84 18.90 -4.96 8.63
C ASP A 84 20.43 -5.16 8.50
N ILE A 85 21.07 -4.48 7.54
CA ILE A 85 22.53 -4.51 7.39
C ILE A 85 23.23 -3.94 8.63
N VAL A 86 22.75 -2.82 9.16
CA VAL A 86 23.35 -2.18 10.35
C VAL A 86 23.14 -3.04 11.59
N MET A 87 21.94 -3.59 11.77
CA MET A 87 21.61 -4.49 12.88
C MET A 87 22.43 -5.77 12.83
N GLY A 88 22.68 -6.33 11.64
CA GLY A 88 23.59 -7.46 11.44
C GLY A 88 25.00 -7.16 11.95
N LYS A 89 25.58 -6.03 11.51
CA LYS A 89 26.92 -5.59 11.96
C LYS A 89 26.98 -5.30 13.46
N LEU A 90 25.91 -4.73 14.03
CA LEU A 90 25.85 -4.46 15.46
C LEU A 90 25.82 -5.76 16.26
N ASN A 91 25.04 -6.74 15.82
CA ASN A 91 24.96 -8.05 16.46
C ASN A 91 26.28 -8.81 16.40
N GLU A 92 26.98 -8.77 15.26
CA GLU A 92 28.33 -9.33 15.15
C GLU A 92 29.31 -8.70 16.14
N LYS A 93 29.31 -7.37 16.27
CA LYS A 93 30.18 -6.69 17.24
C LYS A 93 29.80 -7.01 18.69
N ARG A 94 28.50 -7.07 18.99
CA ARG A 94 28.00 -7.46 20.32
C ARG A 94 28.40 -8.91 20.67
N ALA A 95 28.34 -9.82 19.71
CA ALA A 95 28.80 -11.20 19.89
C ALA A 95 30.30 -11.25 20.22
N LYS A 96 31.13 -10.50 19.49
CA LYS A 96 32.57 -10.42 19.77
C LYS A 96 32.89 -9.87 21.16
N VAL A 97 32.19 -8.82 21.59
CA VAL A 97 32.39 -8.26 22.95
C VAL A 97 32.00 -9.30 24.00
N LYS A 98 30.88 -10.00 23.80
CA LYS A 98 30.44 -11.05 24.70
C LYS A 98 31.45 -12.20 24.78
N ASP A 99 31.99 -12.65 23.65
CA ASP A 99 32.99 -13.71 23.63
C ASP A 99 34.26 -13.30 24.39
N ILE A 100 34.70 -12.05 24.25
CA ILE A 100 35.85 -11.49 24.99
C ILE A 100 35.55 -11.42 26.49
N ASP A 101 34.37 -10.93 26.87
CA ASP A 101 33.94 -10.86 28.28
C ASP A 101 33.85 -12.26 28.91
N ASP A 102 33.33 -13.25 28.17
CA ASP A 102 33.24 -14.64 28.60
C ASP A 102 34.65 -15.28 28.76
N GLU A 103 35.60 -14.95 27.89
CA GLU A 103 37.00 -15.41 27.98
C GLU A 103 37.73 -14.77 29.17
N LEU A 104 37.60 -13.45 29.35
CA LEU A 104 38.13 -12.74 30.52
C LEU A 104 37.54 -13.28 31.84
N GLY A 105 36.25 -13.60 31.86
CA GLY A 105 35.58 -14.20 33.00
C GLY A 105 36.16 -15.56 33.39
N LYS A 106 36.49 -16.41 32.40
CA LYS A 106 37.14 -17.70 32.64
C LYS A 106 38.56 -17.55 33.19
N LEU A 107 39.37 -16.70 32.55
CA LEU A 107 40.75 -16.47 32.99
C LEU A 107 40.84 -15.87 34.39
N THR A 108 39.92 -14.95 34.74
CA THR A 108 39.87 -14.37 36.09
C THR A 108 39.33 -15.33 37.14
N ALA A 109 38.48 -16.30 36.76
CA ALA A 109 38.07 -17.38 37.65
C ALA A 109 39.21 -18.40 37.89
N GLU A 110 40.01 -18.71 36.86
CA GLU A 110 41.18 -19.58 36.96
C GLU A 110 42.32 -18.95 37.77
N GLN A 111 42.53 -17.63 37.71
CA GLN A 111 43.55 -16.93 38.51
C GLN A 111 43.18 -16.73 39.99
N ASN A 112 41.90 -16.86 40.35
CA ASN A 112 41.43 -16.70 41.74
C ASN A 112 41.22 -18.04 42.47
N GLN A 113 41.80 -19.13 41.94
CA GLN A 113 41.77 -20.47 42.51
C GLN A 113 43.20 -20.93 42.87
#